data_AF-A0A8H7NVM8-F1
#
_entry.id   AF-A0A8H7NVM8-F1
#
_cell.length_a   1.000
_cell.length_b   1.000
_cell.length_c   1.000
_cell.angle_alpha   90.00
_cell.angle_beta   90.00
_cell.angle_gamma   90.00
#
_symmetry.space_group_name_H-M   'P 1'
#
loop_
_entity.id
_entity.type
_entity.pdbx_description
1 polymer ?
#
loop_
_entity_poly.entity_id
_entity_poly.type
_entity_poly.pdbx_seq_one_letter_code
_entity_poly.pdbx_strand_id
1 'polypeptide(L)'
;MSRPKIDIDLYLTEAISATPADLHPFFESFQTLYSRKLWHQMTLKLFDFFEHPLSKPYRVDVFDKFVRDFDSRLNQLRLVEMGVKVSREFDNPVTHLTFLTDLLSRVNTEKAPEAHVLLLSSLAHAKLVYGDLEGCKKDMDAAWKILDELTGVDTTVNAAYYGVAADYYKAKAEYGAYYRNSLLYLACIDPAKDLTPHDRLGRAHDLALAAFLGDSIYNFGELLMHPILDALDSSPYEWLKKMLFTFNEGNVGKFEGLAPILPQEPILYDNFNLLRQKICLMALIESVFKRGSNDRTLSFQTISQETRLDIGEVEHLVMKALSLKLLKGSLDQVEQNAHITWVQPRVLSTDQIGALAKRLNTWGEKLHKVEERIAPEVLVNG
;
A
#
# COMPACT_ATOMS: atom_id res chain seq x y z
N MET A 1 1.14 -9.04 -38.45
CA MET A 1 1.76 -10.03 -39.35
C MET A 1 1.43 -11.43 -38.84
N SER A 2 0.59 -12.17 -39.55
CA SER A 2 0.20 -13.54 -39.19
C SER A 2 1.36 -14.51 -39.43
N ARG A 3 2.17 -14.79 -38.39
CA ARG A 3 3.19 -15.85 -38.45
C ARG A 3 2.47 -17.21 -38.58
N PRO A 4 2.99 -18.17 -39.38
CA PRO A 4 2.29 -19.39 -39.77
C PRO A 4 1.87 -20.25 -38.57
N LYS A 5 0.75 -21.00 -38.71
CA LYS A 5 0.38 -22.10 -37.80
C LYS A 5 1.51 -23.12 -37.82
N ILE A 6 2.18 -23.30 -36.70
CA ILE A 6 3.24 -24.29 -36.55
C ILE A 6 2.59 -25.60 -36.11
N ASP A 7 2.99 -26.71 -36.70
CA ASP A 7 2.59 -28.04 -36.24
C ASP A 7 3.05 -28.26 -34.81
N ILE A 8 2.10 -28.26 -33.90
CA ILE A 8 2.30 -28.36 -32.45
C ILE A 8 3.02 -29.66 -32.09
N ASP A 9 2.75 -30.76 -32.79
CA ASP A 9 3.42 -32.03 -32.56
C ASP A 9 4.90 -31.98 -32.93
N LEU A 10 5.28 -31.31 -34.03
CA LEU A 10 6.70 -31.13 -34.41
C LEU A 10 7.42 -30.22 -33.41
N TYR A 11 6.78 -29.13 -33.00
CA TYR A 11 7.35 -28.21 -32.01
C TYR A 11 7.48 -28.84 -30.62
N LEU A 12 6.51 -29.65 -30.17
CA LEU A 12 6.59 -30.37 -28.90
C LEU A 12 7.69 -31.44 -28.96
N THR A 13 7.87 -32.11 -30.10
CA THR A 13 8.94 -33.11 -30.28
C THR A 13 10.34 -32.46 -30.30
N GLU A 14 10.46 -31.29 -30.96
CA GLU A 14 11.69 -30.48 -30.92
C GLU A 14 11.96 -29.92 -29.51
N ALA A 15 10.92 -29.46 -28.80
CA ALA A 15 11.03 -28.99 -27.42
C ALA A 15 11.44 -30.11 -26.45
N ILE A 16 10.93 -31.34 -26.63
CA ILE A 16 11.37 -32.53 -25.90
C ILE A 16 12.83 -32.86 -26.22
N SER A 17 13.34 -32.60 -27.42
CA SER A 17 14.77 -32.82 -27.71
C SER A 17 15.70 -31.76 -27.11
N ALA A 18 15.19 -30.54 -26.87
CA ALA A 18 15.98 -29.39 -26.42
C ALA A 18 15.93 -29.14 -24.91
N THR A 19 14.98 -29.73 -24.19
CA THR A 19 14.73 -29.44 -22.76
C THR A 19 15.36 -30.48 -21.81
N PRO A 20 15.60 -30.11 -20.52
CA PRO A 20 16.05 -31.06 -19.50
C PRO A 20 15.03 -32.17 -19.22
N ALA A 21 15.52 -33.33 -18.76
CA ALA A 21 14.72 -34.54 -18.51
C ALA A 21 13.49 -34.33 -17.59
N ASP A 22 13.57 -33.37 -16.67
CA ASP A 22 12.51 -33.04 -15.73
C ASP A 22 11.31 -32.33 -16.37
N LEU A 23 11.48 -31.74 -17.57
CA LEU A 23 10.41 -31.04 -18.29
C LEU A 23 9.68 -31.93 -19.31
N HIS A 24 10.26 -33.07 -19.71
CA HIS A 24 9.63 -34.00 -20.66
C HIS A 24 8.23 -34.49 -20.24
N PRO A 25 7.97 -34.83 -18.96
CA PRO A 25 6.63 -35.25 -18.53
C PRO A 25 5.58 -34.15 -18.74
N PHE A 26 5.97 -32.88 -18.66
CA PHE A 26 5.07 -31.76 -18.92
C PHE A 26 4.74 -31.66 -20.41
N PHE A 27 5.72 -31.78 -21.30
CA PHE A 27 5.48 -31.75 -22.75
C PHE A 27 4.65 -32.94 -23.25
N GLU A 28 4.86 -34.14 -22.72
CA GLU A 28 4.01 -35.30 -23.00
C GLU A 28 2.57 -35.10 -22.48
N SER A 29 2.43 -34.49 -21.30
CA SER A 29 1.12 -34.12 -20.77
C SER A 29 0.44 -33.05 -21.63
N PHE A 30 1.20 -32.10 -22.21
CA PHE A 30 0.65 -31.12 -23.15
C PHE A 30 0.18 -31.79 -24.44
N GLN A 31 0.92 -32.76 -24.98
CA GLN A 31 0.48 -33.47 -26.18
C GLN A 31 -0.81 -34.27 -25.95
N THR A 32 -0.89 -34.98 -24.83
CA THR A 32 -2.08 -35.78 -24.46
C THR A 32 -3.29 -34.91 -24.12
N LEU A 33 -3.10 -33.78 -23.44
CA LEU A 33 -4.18 -32.84 -23.12
C LEU A 33 -4.64 -32.05 -24.35
N TYR A 34 -3.74 -31.75 -25.28
CA TYR A 34 -4.04 -31.07 -26.54
C TYR A 34 -4.85 -31.98 -27.48
N SER A 35 -4.40 -33.23 -27.68
CA SER A 35 -5.13 -34.23 -28.47
C SER A 35 -6.54 -34.52 -27.92
N ARG A 36 -6.69 -34.51 -26.59
CA ARG A 36 -7.99 -34.66 -25.90
C ARG A 36 -8.81 -33.37 -25.79
N LYS A 37 -8.28 -32.21 -26.22
CA LYS A 37 -8.92 -30.88 -26.18
C LYS A 37 -9.37 -30.45 -24.77
N LEU A 38 -8.61 -30.80 -23.74
CA LEU A 38 -8.91 -30.46 -22.34
C LEU A 38 -8.25 -29.13 -21.93
N TRP A 39 -8.85 -28.01 -22.35
CA TRP A 39 -8.26 -26.67 -22.19
C TRP A 39 -8.07 -26.21 -20.73
N HIS A 40 -8.98 -26.57 -19.83
CA HIS A 40 -8.86 -26.18 -18.42
C HIS A 40 -7.68 -26.88 -17.74
N GLN A 41 -7.54 -28.19 -17.92
CA GLN A 41 -6.42 -28.95 -17.37
C GLN A 41 -5.09 -28.54 -18.02
N MET A 42 -5.13 -28.17 -19.31
CA MET A 42 -3.99 -27.58 -20.00
C MET A 42 -3.52 -26.29 -19.31
N THR A 43 -4.43 -25.37 -18.97
CA THR A 43 -4.02 -24.14 -18.26
C THR A 43 -3.30 -24.47 -16.97
N LEU A 44 -3.87 -25.34 -16.12
CA LEU A 44 -3.27 -25.70 -14.83
C LEU A 44 -1.85 -26.29 -15.01
N LYS A 45 -1.68 -27.20 -15.98
CA LYS A 45 -0.37 -27.78 -16.26
C LYS A 45 0.63 -26.81 -16.88
N LEU A 46 0.15 -25.85 -17.66
CA LEU A 46 0.99 -24.75 -18.12
C LEU A 46 1.44 -23.89 -16.93
N PHE A 47 0.55 -23.56 -15.99
CA PHE A 47 0.94 -22.83 -14.78
C PHE A 47 2.00 -23.56 -13.96
N ASP A 48 1.83 -24.87 -13.72
CA ASP A 48 2.84 -25.71 -13.06
C ASP A 48 4.20 -25.59 -13.79
N PHE A 49 4.18 -25.65 -15.12
CA PHE A 49 5.38 -25.49 -15.96
C PHE A 49 6.01 -24.09 -15.87
N PHE A 50 5.20 -23.03 -15.85
CA PHE A 50 5.66 -21.65 -15.69
C PHE A 50 6.16 -21.35 -14.26
N GLU A 51 5.83 -22.16 -13.26
CA GLU A 51 6.37 -22.05 -11.90
C GLU A 51 7.72 -22.74 -11.74
N HIS A 52 8.02 -23.76 -12.55
CA HIS A 52 9.30 -24.45 -12.49
C HIS A 52 10.50 -23.54 -12.88
N PRO A 53 11.56 -23.46 -12.06
CA PRO A 53 12.71 -22.57 -12.31
C PRO A 53 13.50 -22.85 -13.59
N LEU A 54 13.43 -24.10 -14.11
CA LEU A 54 14.16 -24.55 -15.30
C LEU A 54 13.45 -24.18 -16.62
N SER A 55 12.20 -23.72 -16.58
CA SER A 55 11.46 -23.38 -17.79
C SER A 55 11.79 -21.99 -18.35
N LYS A 56 12.49 -21.14 -17.59
CA LYS A 56 12.82 -19.74 -17.91
C LYS A 56 13.20 -19.46 -19.39
N PRO A 57 14.14 -20.18 -20.03
CA PRO A 57 14.52 -19.87 -21.41
C PRO A 57 13.48 -20.33 -22.46
N TYR A 58 12.58 -21.25 -22.13
CA TYR A 58 11.63 -21.86 -23.08
C TYR A 58 10.23 -21.25 -23.03
N ARG A 59 9.94 -20.43 -22.01
CA ARG A 59 8.64 -19.80 -21.77
C ARG A 59 8.22 -18.87 -22.90
N VAL A 60 9.16 -18.11 -23.45
CA VAL A 60 8.93 -17.21 -24.58
C VAL A 60 8.48 -17.99 -25.82
N ASP A 61 9.22 -19.04 -26.18
CA ASP A 61 8.91 -19.85 -27.37
C ASP A 61 7.60 -20.63 -27.21
N VAL A 62 7.34 -21.20 -26.03
CA VAL A 62 6.08 -21.89 -25.72
C VAL A 62 4.91 -20.90 -25.79
N PHE A 63 5.06 -19.69 -25.27
CA PHE A 63 3.99 -18.71 -25.32
C PHE A 63 3.69 -18.23 -26.76
N ASP A 64 4.72 -17.91 -27.54
CA ASP A 64 4.55 -17.40 -28.91
C ASP A 64 4.05 -18.45 -29.90
N LYS A 65 4.48 -19.71 -29.76
CA LYS A 65 4.18 -20.79 -30.70
C LYS A 65 3.00 -21.65 -30.29
N PHE A 66 2.83 -21.92 -28.99
CA PHE A 66 1.81 -22.85 -28.48
C PHE A 66 0.57 -22.10 -27.98
N VAL A 67 0.74 -21.14 -27.06
CA VAL A 67 -0.40 -20.46 -26.40
C VAL A 67 -1.24 -19.64 -27.38
N ARG A 68 -0.62 -19.11 -28.44
CA ARG A 68 -1.29 -18.29 -29.46
C ARG A 68 -2.41 -19.02 -30.22
N ASP A 69 -2.35 -20.34 -30.34
CA ASP A 69 -3.32 -21.11 -31.13
C ASP A 69 -4.64 -21.40 -30.38
N PHE A 70 -4.65 -21.30 -29.06
CA PHE A 70 -5.83 -21.58 -28.23
C PHE A 70 -6.26 -20.42 -27.31
N ASP A 71 -5.73 -19.22 -27.56
CA ASP A 71 -6.02 -17.95 -26.88
C ASP A 71 -7.53 -17.71 -26.67
N SER A 72 -8.34 -17.92 -27.71
CA SER A 72 -9.80 -17.69 -27.66
C SER A 72 -10.58 -18.67 -26.78
N ARG A 73 -9.96 -19.75 -26.30
CA ARG A 73 -10.61 -20.84 -25.54
C ARG A 73 -10.12 -20.95 -24.10
N LEU A 74 -9.16 -20.11 -23.71
CA LEU A 74 -8.60 -20.07 -22.36
C LEU A 74 -9.32 -19.05 -21.50
N ASN A 75 -9.13 -19.18 -20.18
CA ASN A 75 -9.42 -18.08 -19.28
C ASN A 75 -8.42 -16.94 -19.55
N GLN A 76 -8.92 -15.77 -19.92
CA GLN A 76 -8.14 -14.61 -20.33
C GLN A 76 -7.26 -14.06 -19.19
N LEU A 77 -7.73 -14.11 -17.93
CA LEU A 77 -6.95 -13.67 -16.77
C LEU A 77 -5.67 -14.50 -16.64
N ARG A 78 -5.81 -15.82 -16.73
CA ARG A 78 -4.71 -16.78 -16.68
C ARG A 78 -3.74 -16.63 -17.86
N LEU A 79 -4.26 -16.34 -19.04
CA LEU A 79 -3.42 -16.04 -20.20
C LEU A 79 -2.57 -14.79 -19.98
N VAL A 80 -3.17 -13.75 -19.40
CA VAL A 80 -2.50 -12.51 -19.10
C VAL A 80 -1.46 -12.69 -17.99
N GLU A 81 -1.75 -13.46 -16.93
CA GLU A 81 -0.76 -13.81 -15.91
C GLU A 81 0.47 -14.54 -16.50
N MET A 82 0.24 -15.50 -17.41
CA MET A 82 1.31 -16.17 -18.14
C MET A 82 2.09 -15.17 -19.01
N GLY A 83 1.38 -14.31 -19.75
CA GLY A 83 1.98 -13.26 -20.56
C GLY A 83 2.86 -12.32 -19.73
N VAL A 84 2.43 -11.95 -18.53
CA VAL A 84 3.22 -11.11 -17.61
C VAL A 84 4.43 -11.86 -17.06
N LYS A 85 4.33 -13.15 -16.73
CA LYS A 85 5.50 -13.95 -16.33
C LYS A 85 6.54 -14.05 -17.44
N VAL A 86 6.11 -14.26 -18.68
CA VAL A 86 6.98 -14.26 -19.88
C VAL A 86 7.57 -12.87 -20.13
N SER A 87 6.78 -11.83 -19.88
CA SER A 87 7.19 -10.43 -20.11
C SER A 87 8.42 -10.03 -19.28
N ARG A 88 8.52 -10.55 -18.05
CA ARG A 88 9.64 -10.32 -17.11
C ARG A 88 10.97 -10.95 -17.56
N GLU A 89 10.93 -11.85 -18.55
CA GLU A 89 12.11 -12.56 -19.05
C GLU A 89 12.69 -11.91 -20.31
N PHE A 90 12.02 -10.89 -20.87
CA PHE A 90 12.59 -10.10 -21.94
C PHE A 90 13.52 -9.03 -21.38
N ASP A 91 14.83 -9.18 -21.64
CA ASP A 91 15.82 -8.14 -21.35
C ASP A 91 15.68 -6.92 -22.30
N ASN A 92 15.07 -7.10 -23.47
CA ASN A 92 14.95 -6.05 -24.49
C ASN A 92 13.71 -5.15 -24.31
N PRO A 93 13.88 -3.83 -24.13
CA PRO A 93 12.79 -2.87 -23.87
C PRO A 93 11.71 -2.80 -24.92
N VAL A 94 12.14 -2.76 -26.18
CA VAL A 94 11.25 -2.53 -27.32
C VAL A 94 10.43 -3.78 -27.60
N THR A 95 11.04 -4.97 -27.53
CA THR A 95 10.33 -6.23 -27.73
C THR A 95 9.31 -6.48 -26.63
N HIS A 96 9.63 -6.09 -25.39
CA HIS A 96 8.72 -6.18 -24.24
C HIS A 96 7.47 -5.31 -24.43
N LEU A 97 7.63 -4.04 -24.83
CA LEU A 97 6.50 -3.15 -25.09
C LEU A 97 5.69 -3.58 -26.31
N THR A 98 6.33 -4.03 -27.39
CA THR A 98 5.59 -4.53 -28.57
C THR A 98 4.81 -5.80 -28.25
N PHE A 99 5.37 -6.70 -27.44
CA PHE A 99 4.69 -7.92 -27.03
C PHE A 99 3.48 -7.64 -26.15
N LEU A 100 3.61 -6.74 -25.16
CA LEU A 100 2.51 -6.33 -24.30
C LEU A 100 1.42 -5.56 -25.08
N THR A 101 1.81 -4.72 -26.04
CA THR A 101 0.85 -4.01 -26.92
C THR A 101 0.13 -4.98 -27.86
N ASP A 102 0.85 -5.96 -28.41
CA ASP A 102 0.27 -7.00 -29.23
C ASP A 102 -0.68 -7.88 -28.41
N LEU A 103 -0.39 -8.16 -27.13
CA LEU A 103 -1.31 -8.85 -26.23
C LEU A 103 -2.54 -8.00 -25.89
N LEU A 104 -2.36 -6.70 -25.68
CA LEU A 104 -3.45 -5.75 -25.41
C LEU A 104 -4.45 -5.70 -26.57
N SER A 105 -3.98 -5.67 -27.82
CA SER A 105 -4.85 -5.70 -29.01
C SER A 105 -5.59 -7.03 -29.21
N ARG A 106 -5.17 -8.11 -28.53
CA ARG A 106 -5.77 -9.45 -28.64
C ARG A 106 -6.78 -9.73 -27.52
N VAL A 107 -6.63 -9.11 -26.35
CA VAL A 107 -7.54 -9.28 -25.21
C VAL A 107 -8.70 -8.28 -25.33
N ASN A 108 -9.89 -8.79 -25.67
CA ASN A 108 -11.09 -7.97 -25.83
C ASN A 108 -11.62 -7.44 -24.48
N THR A 109 -11.84 -6.13 -24.45
CA THR A 109 -12.36 -5.31 -23.34
C THR A 109 -13.69 -5.80 -22.76
N GLU A 110 -14.51 -6.48 -23.57
CA GLU A 110 -15.88 -6.87 -23.18
C GLU A 110 -15.99 -8.25 -22.48
N LYS A 111 -14.95 -9.10 -22.54
CA LYS A 111 -15.03 -10.48 -22.01
C LYS A 111 -14.25 -10.72 -20.72
N ALA A 112 -13.21 -9.92 -20.45
CA ALA A 112 -12.42 -10.00 -19.20
C ALA A 112 -11.80 -8.63 -18.88
N PRO A 113 -12.56 -7.72 -18.26
CA PRO A 113 -12.05 -6.38 -17.91
C PRO A 113 -10.88 -6.47 -16.91
N GLU A 114 -10.87 -7.49 -16.05
CA GLU A 114 -9.77 -7.81 -15.12
C GLU A 114 -8.44 -8.14 -15.81
N ALA A 115 -8.50 -8.93 -16.90
CA ALA A 115 -7.33 -9.26 -17.70
C ALA A 115 -6.78 -8.03 -18.44
N HIS A 116 -7.66 -7.12 -18.84
CA HIS A 116 -7.27 -5.86 -19.47
C HIS A 116 -6.59 -4.92 -18.46
N VAL A 117 -7.11 -4.80 -17.24
CA VAL A 117 -6.49 -4.01 -16.15
C VAL A 117 -5.11 -4.57 -15.79
N LEU A 118 -4.95 -5.89 -15.72
CA LEU A 118 -3.66 -6.51 -15.42
C LEU A 118 -2.63 -6.24 -16.53
N LEU A 119 -3.04 -6.33 -17.81
CA LEU A 119 -2.20 -5.96 -18.95
C LEU A 119 -1.80 -4.49 -18.93
N LEU A 120 -2.76 -3.58 -18.74
CA LEU A 120 -2.49 -2.14 -18.64
C LEU A 120 -1.53 -1.82 -17.49
N SER A 121 -1.71 -2.48 -16.34
CA SER A 121 -0.81 -2.33 -15.20
C SER A 121 0.60 -2.83 -15.52
N SER A 122 0.74 -3.99 -16.17
CA SER A 122 2.04 -4.50 -16.61
C SER A 122 2.73 -3.61 -17.65
N LEU A 123 1.96 -3.02 -18.57
CA LEU A 123 2.45 -2.08 -19.56
C LEU A 123 2.92 -0.77 -18.89
N ALA A 124 2.13 -0.26 -17.94
CA ALA A 124 2.49 0.90 -17.14
C ALA A 124 3.77 0.65 -16.33
N HIS A 125 3.93 -0.53 -15.72
CA HIS A 125 5.17 -0.92 -15.04
C HIS A 125 6.37 -0.92 -16.00
N ALA A 126 6.21 -1.52 -17.18
CA ALA A 126 7.25 -1.53 -18.20
C ALA A 126 7.65 -0.11 -18.61
N LYS A 127 6.68 0.75 -18.93
CA LYS A 127 6.90 2.16 -19.30
C LYS A 127 7.58 2.95 -18.18
N LEU A 128 7.22 2.68 -16.93
CA LEU A 128 7.86 3.29 -15.76
C LEU A 128 9.34 2.91 -15.65
N VAL A 129 9.69 1.63 -15.83
CA VAL A 129 11.08 1.17 -15.84
C VAL A 129 11.90 1.86 -16.94
N TYR A 130 11.27 2.17 -18.08
CA TYR A 130 11.90 2.91 -19.17
C TYR A 130 11.91 4.44 -18.99
N GLY A 131 11.30 4.97 -17.92
CA GLY A 131 11.27 6.40 -17.62
C GLY A 131 10.18 7.21 -18.33
N ASP A 132 9.22 6.56 -19.02
CA ASP A 132 8.07 7.24 -19.63
C ASP A 132 6.94 7.45 -18.61
N LEU A 133 7.05 8.52 -17.83
CA LEU A 133 6.08 8.90 -16.80
C LEU A 133 4.73 9.32 -17.39
N GLU A 134 4.72 9.95 -18.56
CA GLU A 134 3.47 10.44 -19.19
C GLU A 134 2.65 9.30 -19.79
N GLY A 135 3.31 8.35 -20.44
CA GLY A 135 2.70 7.13 -20.94
C GLY A 135 2.14 6.26 -19.81
N CYS A 136 2.92 6.11 -18.72
CA CYS A 136 2.48 5.38 -17.52
C CYS A 136 1.22 5.97 -16.90
N LYS A 137 1.13 7.31 -16.80
CA LYS A 137 -0.05 7.98 -16.22
C LYS A 137 -1.31 7.75 -17.05
N LYS A 138 -1.21 7.84 -18.38
CA LYS A 138 -2.37 7.59 -19.27
C LYS A 138 -2.91 6.17 -19.14
N ASP A 139 -2.02 5.19 -19.10
CA ASP A 139 -2.41 3.78 -18.95
C ASP A 139 -2.98 3.50 -17.55
N MET A 140 -2.41 4.13 -16.52
CA MET A 140 -2.91 4.03 -15.14
C MET A 140 -4.30 4.66 -14.98
N ASP A 141 -4.52 5.86 -15.53
CA ASP A 141 -5.82 6.54 -15.50
C ASP A 141 -6.89 5.74 -16.27
N ALA A 142 -6.50 5.08 -17.37
CA ALA A 142 -7.38 4.18 -18.11
C ALA A 142 -7.71 2.91 -17.29
N ALA A 143 -6.71 2.32 -16.63
CA ALA A 143 -6.91 1.18 -15.75
C ALA A 143 -7.81 1.53 -14.55
N TRP A 144 -7.67 2.73 -13.96
CA TRP A 144 -8.50 3.19 -12.85
C TRP A 144 -9.98 3.29 -13.24
N LYS A 145 -10.30 3.86 -14.42
CA LYS A 145 -11.69 3.97 -14.89
C LYS A 145 -12.36 2.62 -15.01
N ILE A 146 -11.64 1.64 -15.57
CA ILE A 146 -12.15 0.29 -15.72
C ILE A 146 -12.28 -0.38 -14.34
N LEU A 147 -11.35 -0.12 -13.42
CA LEU A 147 -11.40 -0.66 -12.07
C LEU A 147 -12.57 -0.11 -11.24
N ASP A 148 -12.87 1.17 -11.36
CA ASP A 148 -13.96 1.86 -10.65
C ASP A 148 -15.35 1.40 -11.14
N GLU A 149 -15.45 0.97 -12.41
CA GLU A 149 -16.68 0.39 -12.98
C GLU A 149 -16.93 -1.05 -12.52
N LEU A 150 -15.90 -1.75 -12.00
CA LEU A 150 -16.01 -3.14 -11.57
C LEU A 150 -16.36 -3.25 -10.08
N THR A 151 -17.52 -3.83 -9.77
CA THR A 151 -18.01 -3.98 -8.39
C THR A 151 -17.40 -5.18 -7.64
N GLY A 152 -16.67 -6.05 -8.33
CA GLY A 152 -15.98 -7.20 -7.74
C GLY A 152 -14.77 -7.53 -8.59
N VAL A 153 -13.58 -7.31 -8.04
CA VAL A 153 -12.31 -7.49 -8.73
C VAL A 153 -11.47 -8.48 -7.95
N ASP A 154 -10.85 -9.42 -8.65
CA ASP A 154 -9.86 -10.33 -8.08
C ASP A 154 -8.73 -9.57 -7.36
N THR A 155 -8.36 -10.03 -6.16
CA THR A 155 -7.35 -9.40 -5.31
C THR A 155 -5.98 -9.29 -6.00
N THR A 156 -5.67 -10.22 -6.89
CA THR A 156 -4.43 -10.24 -7.70
C THR A 156 -4.36 -9.08 -8.70
N VAL A 157 -5.48 -8.69 -9.30
CA VAL A 157 -5.56 -7.58 -10.27
C VAL A 157 -5.44 -6.25 -9.55
N ASN A 158 -6.15 -6.10 -8.42
CA ASN A 158 -6.01 -4.94 -7.53
C ASN A 158 -4.57 -4.79 -7.04
N ALA A 159 -3.95 -5.88 -6.59
CA ALA A 159 -2.55 -5.90 -6.19
C ALA A 159 -1.62 -5.43 -7.33
N ALA A 160 -1.78 -5.96 -8.55
CA ALA A 160 -0.97 -5.53 -9.68
C ALA A 160 -1.12 -4.03 -9.98
N TYR A 161 -2.37 -3.52 -9.97
CA TYR A 161 -2.64 -2.09 -10.21
C TYR A 161 -2.04 -1.19 -9.12
N TYR A 162 -2.33 -1.46 -7.85
CA TYR A 162 -1.85 -0.64 -6.74
C TYR A 162 -0.33 -0.71 -6.57
N GLY A 163 0.30 -1.83 -6.93
CA GLY A 163 1.76 -1.97 -6.95
C GLY A 163 2.41 -1.02 -7.96
N VAL A 164 1.86 -0.95 -9.18
CA VAL A 164 2.36 -0.06 -10.23
C VAL A 164 2.06 1.40 -9.91
N ALA A 165 0.88 1.69 -9.37
CA ALA A 165 0.55 3.02 -8.88
C ALA A 165 1.54 3.46 -7.79
N ALA A 166 1.87 2.59 -6.84
CA ALA A 166 2.89 2.87 -5.83
C ALA A 166 4.26 3.16 -6.48
N ASP A 167 4.74 2.31 -7.38
CA ASP A 167 6.03 2.57 -8.05
C ASP A 167 6.03 3.91 -8.83
N TYR A 168 4.91 4.29 -9.44
CA TYR A 168 4.74 5.57 -10.13
C TYR A 168 4.84 6.77 -9.18
N TYR A 169 4.13 6.72 -8.06
CA TYR A 169 4.21 7.79 -7.06
C TYR A 169 5.57 7.85 -6.36
N LYS A 170 6.27 6.70 -6.24
CA LYS A 170 7.66 6.66 -5.77
C LYS A 170 8.59 7.38 -6.74
N ALA A 171 8.48 7.12 -8.05
CA ALA A 171 9.30 7.78 -9.07
C ALA A 171 9.04 9.31 -9.13
N LYS A 172 7.80 9.73 -8.89
CA LYS A 172 7.42 11.16 -8.82
C LYS A 172 7.77 11.84 -7.49
N ALA A 173 8.28 11.09 -6.50
CA ALA A 173 8.51 11.55 -5.13
C ALA A 173 7.25 12.13 -4.44
N GLU A 174 6.06 11.61 -4.77
CA GLU A 174 4.80 12.03 -4.16
C GLU A 174 4.40 11.07 -3.03
N TYR A 175 4.97 11.30 -1.84
CA TYR A 175 4.88 10.41 -0.68
C TYR A 175 3.45 10.18 -0.15
N GLY A 176 2.59 11.20 -0.23
CA GLY A 176 1.20 11.12 0.24
C GLY A 176 0.36 10.11 -0.53
N ALA A 177 0.43 10.17 -1.87
CA ALA A 177 -0.27 9.25 -2.76
C ALA A 177 0.37 7.84 -2.74
N TYR A 178 1.70 7.78 -2.64
CA TYR A 178 2.42 6.52 -2.45
C TYR A 178 1.89 5.74 -1.24
N TYR A 179 1.84 6.38 -0.08
CA TYR A 179 1.41 5.72 1.17
C TYR A 179 0.00 5.12 1.06
N ARG A 180 -0.97 5.86 0.50
CA ARG A 180 -2.34 5.37 0.34
C ARG A 180 -2.41 4.16 -0.59
N ASN A 181 -1.77 4.25 -1.75
CA ASN A 181 -1.78 3.16 -2.73
C ASN A 181 -0.97 1.95 -2.24
N SER A 182 0.12 2.17 -1.50
CA SER A 182 0.86 1.08 -0.85
C SER A 182 0.06 0.40 0.26
N LEU A 183 -0.75 1.11 1.05
CA LEU A 183 -1.63 0.47 2.03
C LEU A 183 -2.73 -0.34 1.35
N LEU A 184 -3.34 0.17 0.28
CA LEU A 184 -4.33 -0.58 -0.51
C LEU A 184 -3.70 -1.83 -1.15
N TYR A 185 -2.48 -1.71 -1.68
CA TYR A 185 -1.70 -2.83 -2.18
C TYR A 185 -1.49 -3.91 -1.12
N LEU A 186 -1.09 -3.50 0.10
CA LEU A 186 -0.88 -4.42 1.22
C LEU A 186 -2.18 -5.02 1.76
N ALA A 187 -3.31 -4.33 1.64
CA ALA A 187 -4.61 -4.89 1.96
C ALA A 187 -5.06 -5.96 0.94
N CYS A 188 -4.58 -5.89 -0.30
CA CYS A 188 -4.89 -6.85 -1.36
C CYS A 188 -3.99 -8.09 -1.37
N ILE A 189 -2.86 -8.08 -0.64
CA ILE A 189 -1.87 -9.17 -0.65
C ILE A 189 -1.71 -9.74 0.76
N ASP A 190 -1.64 -11.07 0.87
CA ASP A 190 -1.20 -11.71 2.10
C ASP A 190 0.33 -11.60 2.22
N PRO A 191 0.88 -10.80 3.17
CA PRO A 191 2.32 -10.55 3.26
C PRO A 191 3.12 -11.83 3.50
N ALA A 192 2.47 -12.87 4.05
CA ALA A 192 3.07 -14.14 4.45
C ALA A 192 3.27 -15.14 3.30
N LYS A 193 2.58 -15.00 2.17
CA LYS A 193 2.61 -15.98 1.08
C LYS A 193 3.29 -15.49 -0.20
N ASP A 194 3.14 -14.21 -0.53
CA ASP A 194 3.44 -13.75 -1.90
C ASP A 194 4.74 -12.94 -2.04
N LEU A 195 5.39 -12.55 -0.93
CA LEU A 195 6.56 -11.67 -0.97
C LEU A 195 7.82 -12.30 -0.36
N THR A 196 8.95 -12.12 -1.05
CA THR A 196 10.26 -12.49 -0.53
C THR A 196 10.60 -11.61 0.70
N PRO A 197 11.39 -12.13 1.67
CA PRO A 197 11.75 -11.36 2.86
C PRO A 197 12.56 -10.08 2.53
N HIS A 198 13.31 -10.08 1.41
CA HIS A 198 14.07 -8.92 0.96
C HIS A 198 13.15 -7.83 0.39
N ASP A 199 12.18 -8.19 -0.44
CA ASP A 199 11.22 -7.22 -1.01
C ASP A 199 10.30 -6.65 0.07
N ARG A 200 9.94 -7.48 1.07
CA ARG A 200 9.17 -7.04 2.23
C ARG A 200 9.91 -5.95 3.01
N LEU A 201 11.22 -6.12 3.21
CA LEU A 201 12.05 -5.15 3.91
C LEU A 201 12.17 -3.84 3.12
N GLY A 202 12.41 -3.92 1.80
CA GLY A 202 12.46 -2.75 0.92
C GLY A 202 11.14 -1.96 0.93
N ARG A 203 10.01 -2.66 0.79
CA ARG A 203 8.67 -2.04 0.84
C ARG A 203 8.36 -1.44 2.21
N ALA A 204 8.73 -2.11 3.31
CA ALA A 204 8.53 -1.60 4.66
C ALA A 204 9.36 -0.31 4.90
N HIS A 205 10.60 -0.29 4.43
CA HIS A 205 11.47 0.89 4.48
C HIS A 205 10.86 2.06 3.68
N ASP A 206 10.50 1.83 2.42
CA ASP A 206 9.90 2.86 1.56
C ASP A 206 8.58 3.40 2.13
N LEU A 207 7.75 2.52 2.70
CA LEU A 207 6.46 2.88 3.29
C LEU A 207 6.64 3.74 4.54
N ALA A 208 7.60 3.40 5.40
CA ALA A 208 7.93 4.20 6.56
C ALA A 208 8.52 5.55 6.17
N LEU A 209 9.43 5.62 5.19
CA LEU A 209 9.91 6.89 4.64
C LEU A 209 8.78 7.76 4.09
N ALA A 210 7.87 7.17 3.31
CA ALA A 210 6.72 7.90 2.79
C ALA A 210 5.77 8.38 3.90
N ALA A 211 5.61 7.60 4.96
CA ALA A 211 4.85 8.01 6.14
C ALA A 211 5.49 9.23 6.83
N PHE A 212 6.82 9.31 6.89
CA PHE A 212 7.53 10.46 7.44
C PHE A 212 7.43 11.70 6.57
N LEU A 213 7.68 11.56 5.27
CA LEU A 213 7.75 12.66 4.31
C LEU A 213 6.38 13.13 3.81
N GLY A 214 5.31 12.36 4.04
CA GLY A 214 3.96 12.76 3.63
C GLY A 214 3.39 13.88 4.51
N ASP A 215 3.14 15.05 3.91
CA ASP A 215 2.61 16.24 4.59
C ASP A 215 1.22 16.07 5.21
N SER A 216 0.39 15.16 4.65
CA SER A 216 -1.01 14.97 5.06
C SER A 216 -1.26 13.71 5.89
N ILE A 217 -0.21 12.97 6.23
CA ILE A 217 -0.33 11.68 6.93
C ILE A 217 0.01 11.86 8.39
N TYR A 218 -1.02 11.83 9.24
CA TYR A 218 -0.89 11.94 10.70
C TYR A 218 -1.47 10.72 11.44
N ASN A 219 -1.98 9.73 10.70
CA ASN A 219 -2.43 8.44 11.26
C ASN A 219 -1.39 7.36 11.03
N PHE A 220 -0.41 7.27 11.95
CA PHE A 220 0.59 6.21 11.93
C PHE A 220 0.10 4.89 12.51
N GLY A 221 -1.05 4.89 13.20
CA GLY A 221 -1.53 3.69 13.88
C GLY A 221 -1.96 2.58 12.94
N GLU A 222 -2.48 2.91 11.75
CA GLU A 222 -2.79 1.91 10.72
C GLU A 222 -1.53 1.17 10.25
N LEU A 223 -0.43 1.89 10.04
CA LEU A 223 0.85 1.31 9.67
C LEU A 223 1.44 0.48 10.82
N LEU A 224 1.36 0.99 12.05
CA LEU A 224 1.90 0.33 13.25
C LEU A 224 1.23 -1.01 13.55
N MET A 225 -0.04 -1.17 13.20
CA MET A 225 -0.78 -2.42 13.37
C MET A 225 -0.49 -3.45 12.26
N HIS A 226 0.17 -3.04 11.17
CA HIS A 226 0.37 -3.90 10.03
C HIS A 226 1.59 -4.84 10.22
N PRO A 227 1.46 -6.16 9.99
CA PRO A 227 2.55 -7.15 10.18
C PRO A 227 3.80 -6.91 9.31
N ILE A 228 3.73 -6.00 8.34
CA ILE A 228 4.88 -5.67 7.49
C ILE A 228 6.00 -4.96 8.26
N LEU A 229 5.67 -4.28 9.36
CA LEU A 229 6.68 -3.65 10.21
C LEU A 229 7.42 -4.64 11.12
N ASP A 230 6.87 -5.83 11.37
CA ASP A 230 7.57 -6.86 12.13
C ASP A 230 8.74 -7.46 11.35
N ALA A 231 8.71 -7.31 10.02
CA ALA A 231 9.87 -7.62 9.17
C ALA A 231 11.07 -6.69 9.40
N LEU A 232 10.87 -5.52 10.03
CA LEU A 232 11.94 -4.57 10.35
C LEU A 232 12.65 -4.90 11.66
N ASP A 233 12.07 -5.74 12.54
CA ASP A 233 12.64 -6.04 13.87
C ASP A 233 13.95 -6.84 13.79
N SER A 234 14.24 -7.47 12.65
CA SER A 234 15.44 -8.27 12.42
C SER A 234 16.51 -7.55 11.58
N SER A 235 16.34 -6.26 11.31
CA SER A 235 17.07 -5.51 10.27
C SER A 235 17.80 -4.28 10.84
N PRO A 236 18.86 -3.75 10.18
CA PRO A 236 19.50 -2.48 10.54
C PRO A 236 18.53 -1.29 10.65
N TYR A 237 17.31 -1.39 10.11
CA TYR A 237 16.29 -0.36 10.13
C TYR A 237 15.36 -0.40 11.36
N GLU A 238 15.70 -1.14 12.43
CA GLU A 238 14.90 -1.18 13.68
C GLU A 238 14.65 0.24 14.26
N TRP A 239 15.59 1.17 14.05
CA TRP A 239 15.45 2.57 14.45
C TRP A 239 14.23 3.24 13.82
N LEU A 240 13.82 2.84 12.61
CA LEU A 240 12.68 3.39 11.87
C LEU A 240 11.35 3.02 12.56
N LYS A 241 11.24 1.78 13.05
CA LYS A 241 10.09 1.34 13.85
C LYS A 241 10.03 2.08 15.18
N LYS A 242 11.17 2.19 15.89
CA LYS A 242 11.28 2.99 17.13
C LYS A 242 10.88 4.45 16.87
N MET A 243 11.30 5.00 15.74
CA MET A 243 10.93 6.35 15.32
C MET A 243 9.41 6.47 15.11
N LEU A 244 8.78 5.56 14.36
CA LEU A 244 7.31 5.56 14.19
C LEU A 244 6.56 5.51 15.54
N PHE A 245 7.02 4.71 16.49
CA PHE A 245 6.45 4.69 17.84
C PHE A 245 6.65 6.03 18.57
N THR A 246 7.83 6.65 18.48
CA THR A 246 8.06 7.98 19.08
C THR A 246 7.18 9.07 18.48
N PHE A 247 6.87 8.99 17.18
CA PHE A 247 5.93 9.89 16.52
C PHE A 247 4.50 9.65 16.98
N ASN A 248 4.09 8.39 17.17
CA ASN A 248 2.76 8.08 17.67
C ASN A 248 2.57 8.57 19.11
N GLU A 249 3.59 8.42 19.96
CA GLU A 249 3.61 8.93 21.34
C GLU A 249 3.73 10.47 21.41
N GLY A 250 4.19 11.13 20.35
CA GLY A 250 4.41 12.57 20.31
C GLY A 250 5.54 13.05 21.24
N ASN A 251 6.54 12.22 21.52
CA ASN A 251 7.62 12.60 22.44
C ASN A 251 8.80 13.26 21.71
N VAL A 252 8.84 14.59 21.73
CA VAL A 252 9.88 15.42 21.10
C VAL A 252 11.28 15.10 21.64
N GLY A 253 11.41 14.78 22.93
CA GLY A 253 12.72 14.48 23.54
C GLY A 253 13.34 13.16 23.07
N LYS A 254 12.52 12.11 22.85
CA LYS A 254 13.02 10.85 22.27
C LYS A 254 13.45 11.03 20.81
N PHE A 255 12.75 11.88 20.06
CA PHE A 255 13.10 12.21 18.68
C PHE A 255 14.42 12.98 18.58
N GLU A 256 14.68 13.95 19.47
CA GLU A 256 15.98 14.63 19.54
C GLU A 256 17.13 13.66 19.84
N GLY A 257 16.89 12.62 20.64
CA GLY A 257 17.86 11.55 20.89
C GLY A 257 18.13 10.64 19.68
N LEU A 258 17.17 10.54 18.74
CA LEU A 258 17.29 9.77 17.49
C LEU A 258 17.80 10.62 16.31
N ALA A 259 17.87 11.95 16.47
CA ALA A 259 18.41 12.87 15.49
C ALA A 259 19.84 12.55 14.97
N PRO A 260 20.76 11.97 15.77
CA PRO A 260 22.10 11.62 15.29
C PRO A 260 22.13 10.46 14.27
N ILE A 261 21.05 9.70 14.16
CA ILE A 261 20.93 8.53 13.26
C ILE A 261 20.39 8.94 11.88
N LEU A 262 19.71 10.09 11.80
CA LEU A 262 19.13 10.64 10.57
C LEU A 262 20.12 10.89 9.41
N PRO A 263 21.41 11.22 9.63
CA PRO A 263 22.37 11.39 8.54
C PRO A 263 22.66 10.11 7.75
N GLN A 264 22.18 8.94 8.20
CA GLN A 264 22.26 7.69 7.42
C GLN A 264 21.45 7.76 6.12
N GLU A 265 20.42 8.62 6.06
CA GLU A 265 19.57 8.79 4.88
C GLU A 265 19.46 10.29 4.53
N PRO A 266 20.08 10.76 3.43
CA PRO A 266 20.12 12.19 3.07
C PRO A 266 18.72 12.78 2.83
N ILE A 267 17.78 11.95 2.37
CA ILE A 267 16.38 12.34 2.09
C ILE A 267 15.65 12.80 3.37
N LEU A 268 15.99 12.22 4.52
CA LEU A 268 15.41 12.62 5.82
C LEU A 268 16.09 13.85 6.39
N TYR A 269 17.39 14.02 6.13
CA TYR A 269 18.14 15.18 6.56
C TYR A 269 17.65 16.46 5.87
N ASP A 270 17.45 16.41 4.55
CA ASP A 270 16.93 17.54 3.77
C ASP A 270 15.55 18.00 4.26
N ASN A 271 14.74 17.05 4.76
CA ASN A 271 13.38 17.29 5.24
C ASN A 271 13.27 17.38 6.78
N PHE A 272 14.36 17.62 7.49
CA PHE A 272 14.38 17.66 8.96
C PHE A 272 13.37 18.66 9.55
N ASN A 273 13.23 19.84 8.94
CA ASN A 273 12.30 20.86 9.38
C ASN A 273 10.83 20.39 9.33
N LEU A 274 10.48 19.61 8.30
CA LEU A 274 9.16 19.05 8.12
C LEU A 274 8.89 17.98 9.20
N LEU A 275 9.86 17.12 9.48
CA LEU A 275 9.77 16.11 10.55
C LEU A 275 9.60 16.76 11.92
N ARG A 276 10.35 17.84 12.20
CA ARG A 276 10.25 18.60 13.45
C ARG A 276 8.86 19.23 13.60
N GLN A 277 8.34 19.87 12.56
CA GLN A 277 6.98 20.41 12.58
C GLN A 277 5.94 19.29 12.78
N LYS A 278 6.15 18.14 12.14
CA LYS A 278 5.23 16.99 12.20
C LYS A 278 5.18 16.37 13.60
N ILE A 279 6.32 16.21 14.27
CA ILE A 279 6.33 15.69 15.65
C ILE A 279 5.71 16.68 16.63
N CYS A 280 5.92 17.99 16.45
CA CYS A 280 5.27 19.00 17.30
C CYS A 280 3.75 19.00 17.11
N LEU A 281 3.25 18.84 15.86
CA LEU A 281 1.82 18.66 15.60
C LEU A 281 1.27 17.38 16.24
N MET A 282 2.03 16.29 16.23
CA MET A 282 1.63 15.04 16.88
C MET A 282 1.62 15.15 18.40
N ALA A 283 2.62 15.82 18.98
CA ALA A 283 2.68 16.12 20.40
C ALA A 283 1.47 16.94 20.86
N LEU A 284 1.09 17.97 20.08
CA LEU A 284 -0.11 18.76 20.34
C LEU A 284 -1.37 17.90 20.31
N ILE A 285 -1.55 17.06 19.29
CA ILE A 285 -2.74 16.21 19.18
C ILE A 285 -2.84 15.23 20.35
N GLU A 286 -1.73 14.62 20.75
CA GLU A 286 -1.68 13.69 21.88
C GLU A 286 -1.94 14.38 23.21
N SER A 287 -1.45 15.61 23.40
CA SER A 287 -1.71 16.35 24.64
C SER A 287 -3.16 16.79 24.77
N VAL A 288 -3.80 17.16 23.65
CA VAL A 288 -5.25 17.41 23.59
C VAL A 288 -6.04 16.15 23.89
N PHE A 289 -5.63 14.99 23.35
CA PHE A 289 -6.32 13.71 23.56
C PHE A 289 -6.21 13.19 25.00
N LYS A 290 -5.04 13.37 25.62
CA LYS A 290 -4.82 13.06 27.04
C LYS A 290 -5.69 13.92 27.96
N ARG A 291 -6.12 15.10 27.52
CA ARG A 291 -7.06 15.94 28.29
C ARG A 291 -8.50 15.48 28.09
N GLY A 292 -9.29 15.50 29.16
CA GLY A 292 -10.69 15.12 29.12
C GLY A 292 -11.55 16.14 28.36
N SER A 293 -12.75 15.75 27.92
CA SER A 293 -13.66 16.62 27.16
C SER A 293 -14.11 17.88 27.92
N ASN A 294 -13.92 17.93 29.24
CA ASN A 294 -14.43 19.01 30.09
C ASN A 294 -13.51 20.22 30.19
N ASP A 295 -12.24 20.11 29.78
CA ASP A 295 -11.31 21.25 29.77
C ASP A 295 -10.35 21.15 28.59
N ARG A 296 -10.89 21.40 27.39
CA ARG A 296 -10.11 21.48 26.14
C ARG A 296 -9.54 22.87 25.89
N THR A 297 -9.32 23.62 26.96
CA THR A 297 -8.63 24.91 26.93
C THR A 297 -7.14 24.65 27.19
N LEU A 298 -6.29 25.15 26.31
CA LEU A 298 -4.85 24.97 26.39
C LEU A 298 -4.17 26.33 26.42
N SER A 299 -3.45 26.62 27.50
CA SER A 299 -2.59 27.80 27.53
C SER A 299 -1.37 27.58 26.61
N PHE A 300 -0.90 28.64 25.97
CA PHE A 300 0.26 28.59 25.09
C PHE A 300 1.53 28.13 25.82
N GLN A 301 1.65 28.47 27.11
CA GLN A 301 2.75 27.99 27.97
C GLN A 301 2.75 26.47 28.08
N THR A 302 1.58 25.85 28.23
CA THR A 302 1.49 24.40 28.32
C THR A 302 1.85 23.73 27.00
N ILE A 303 1.36 24.28 25.88
CA ILE A 303 1.71 23.78 24.55
C ILE A 303 3.22 23.94 24.30
N SER A 304 3.81 25.07 24.69
CA SER A 304 5.25 25.34 24.57
C SER A 304 6.09 24.33 25.36
N GLN A 305 5.70 24.00 26.60
CA GLN A 305 6.39 22.99 27.41
C GLN A 305 6.32 21.59 26.79
N GLU A 306 5.18 21.19 26.25
CA GLU A 306 4.96 19.87 25.66
C GLU A 306 5.62 19.72 24.27
N THR A 307 5.60 20.79 23.46
CA THR A 307 6.16 20.80 22.10
C THR A 307 7.62 21.22 22.03
N ARG A 308 8.18 21.76 23.13
CA ARG A 308 9.51 22.38 23.20
C ARG A 308 9.74 23.45 22.13
N LEU A 309 8.70 24.22 21.83
CA LEU A 309 8.75 25.35 20.91
C LEU A 309 8.60 26.67 21.65
N ASP A 310 9.16 27.74 21.07
CA ASP A 310 8.99 29.09 21.59
C ASP A 310 7.53 29.53 21.47
N ILE A 311 7.10 30.37 22.42
CA ILE A 311 5.70 30.81 22.55
C ILE A 311 5.19 31.49 21.25
N GLY A 312 6.07 32.17 20.51
CA GLY A 312 5.71 32.79 19.22
C GLY A 312 5.43 31.80 18.09
N GLU A 313 6.04 30.61 18.12
CA GLU A 313 5.83 29.58 17.09
C GLU A 313 4.62 28.68 17.38
N VAL A 314 4.17 28.64 18.64
CA VAL A 314 2.98 27.89 19.07
C VAL A 314 1.74 28.32 18.29
N GLU A 315 1.57 29.63 18.05
CA GLU A 315 0.43 30.16 17.32
C GLU A 315 0.41 29.64 15.86
N HIS A 316 1.56 29.71 15.18
CA HIS A 316 1.71 29.19 13.82
C HIS A 316 1.45 27.68 13.75
N LEU A 317 1.86 26.93 14.78
CA LEU A 317 1.61 25.49 14.85
C LEU A 317 0.12 25.19 15.02
N VAL A 318 -0.59 25.90 15.89
CA VAL A 318 -2.04 25.72 16.08
C VAL A 318 -2.80 26.13 14.81
N MET A 319 -2.43 27.24 14.18
CA MET A 319 -3.00 27.64 12.88
C MET A 319 -2.77 26.57 11.80
N LYS A 320 -1.58 25.99 11.74
CA LYS A 320 -1.27 24.90 10.81
C LYS A 320 -2.11 23.66 11.10
N ALA A 321 -2.26 23.27 12.37
CA ALA A 321 -3.10 22.14 12.78
C ALA A 321 -4.59 22.32 12.39
N LEU A 322 -5.11 23.55 12.51
CA LEU A 322 -6.45 23.92 12.06
C LEU A 322 -6.56 23.88 10.53
N SER A 323 -5.56 24.38 9.80
CA SER A 323 -5.54 24.38 8.33
C SER A 323 -5.52 22.97 7.73
N LEU A 324 -4.81 22.05 8.38
CA LEU A 324 -4.72 20.63 8.00
C LEU A 324 -5.94 19.82 8.49
N LYS A 325 -6.90 20.48 9.13
CA LYS A 325 -8.13 19.88 9.69
C LYS A 325 -7.84 18.76 10.70
N LEU A 326 -6.68 18.79 11.35
CA LEU A 326 -6.35 17.85 12.43
C LEU A 326 -7.13 18.20 13.70
N LEU A 327 -7.34 19.48 13.91
CA LEU A 327 -8.09 20.07 15.01
C LEU A 327 -9.16 21.00 14.46
N LYS A 328 -10.24 21.20 15.21
CA LYS A 328 -11.14 22.35 15.06
C LYS A 328 -11.23 23.07 16.39
N GLY A 329 -11.27 24.39 16.36
CA GLY A 329 -11.23 25.20 17.56
C GLY A 329 -11.17 26.69 17.25
N SER A 330 -11.14 27.49 18.31
CA SER A 330 -10.85 28.91 18.28
C SER A 330 -9.58 29.21 19.06
N LEU A 331 -8.82 30.20 18.60
CA LEU A 331 -7.60 30.66 19.25
C LEU A 331 -7.87 32.05 19.83
N ASP A 332 -7.60 32.23 21.11
CA ASP A 332 -7.61 33.53 21.78
C ASP A 332 -6.16 33.92 22.09
N GLN A 333 -5.65 34.90 21.32
CA GLN A 333 -4.28 35.38 21.47
C GLN A 333 -4.13 36.30 22.70
N VAL A 334 -5.18 37.01 23.11
CA VAL A 334 -5.13 37.97 24.23
C VAL A 334 -5.05 37.21 25.56
N GLU A 335 -5.85 36.15 25.69
CA GLU A 335 -5.80 35.26 26.86
C GLU A 335 -4.73 34.16 26.75
N GLN A 336 -4.04 34.06 25.60
CA GLN A 336 -3.07 33.00 25.28
C GLN A 336 -3.65 31.58 25.45
N ASN A 337 -4.91 31.41 25.07
CA ASN A 337 -5.68 30.18 25.23
C ASN A 337 -6.16 29.65 23.88
N ALA A 338 -5.96 28.35 23.64
CA ALA A 338 -6.52 27.63 22.50
C ALA A 338 -7.72 26.78 22.97
N HIS A 339 -8.90 27.05 22.42
CA HIS A 339 -10.11 26.28 22.68
C HIS A 339 -10.33 25.27 21.57
N ILE A 340 -10.18 23.98 21.87
CA ILE A 340 -10.30 22.92 20.86
C ILE A 340 -11.63 22.21 21.01
N THR A 341 -12.45 22.25 19.96
CA THR A 341 -13.77 21.65 19.92
C THR A 341 -13.76 20.24 19.37
N TRP A 342 -12.83 19.92 18.47
CA TRP A 342 -12.77 18.62 17.80
C TRP A 342 -11.34 18.22 17.46
N VAL A 343 -11.09 16.91 17.51
CA VAL A 343 -9.80 16.28 17.17
C VAL A 343 -10.08 15.15 16.19
N GLN A 344 -9.19 14.97 15.21
CA GLN A 344 -9.28 13.87 14.26
C GLN A 344 -9.21 12.50 14.98
N PRO A 345 -10.14 11.57 14.69
CA PRO A 345 -10.07 10.21 15.19
C PRO A 345 -8.78 9.52 14.73
N ARG A 346 -8.12 8.78 15.62
CA ARG A 346 -6.91 8.01 15.34
C ARG A 346 -7.10 6.58 15.79
N VAL A 347 -6.29 5.68 15.22
CA VAL A 347 -6.17 4.31 15.74
C VAL A 347 -5.54 4.38 17.12
N LEU A 348 -6.18 3.73 18.09
CA LEU A 348 -5.81 3.77 19.50
C LEU A 348 -5.01 2.52 19.86
N SER A 349 -4.00 2.69 20.70
CA SER A 349 -3.35 1.54 21.34
C SER A 349 -4.24 0.94 22.43
N THR A 350 -3.97 -0.30 22.83
CA THR A 350 -4.67 -0.99 23.93
C THR A 350 -4.63 -0.19 25.24
N ASP A 351 -3.53 0.52 25.50
CA ASP A 351 -3.37 1.35 26.69
C ASP A 351 -4.29 2.58 26.66
N GLN A 352 -4.43 3.22 25.50
CA GLN A 352 -5.33 4.34 25.30
C GLN A 352 -6.80 3.90 25.41
N ILE A 353 -7.14 2.72 24.90
CA ILE A 353 -8.47 2.11 25.08
C ILE A 353 -8.74 1.85 26.57
N GLY A 354 -7.75 1.36 27.32
CA GLY A 354 -7.86 1.19 28.78
C GLY A 354 -8.14 2.51 29.52
N ALA A 355 -7.51 3.61 29.08
CA ALA A 355 -7.78 4.94 29.65
C ALA A 355 -9.21 5.43 29.33
N LEU A 356 -9.71 5.18 28.11
CA LEU A 356 -11.09 5.49 27.72
C LEU A 356 -12.10 4.65 28.52
N ALA A 357 -11.84 3.36 28.73
CA ALA A 357 -12.70 2.50 29.53
C ALA A 357 -12.81 3.02 30.97
N LYS A 358 -11.70 3.45 31.58
CA LYS A 358 -11.72 4.09 32.90
C LYS A 358 -12.57 5.36 32.91
N ARG A 359 -12.45 6.22 31.89
CA ARG A 359 -13.25 7.45 31.76
C ARG A 359 -14.73 7.16 31.60
N LEU A 360 -15.08 6.16 30.78
CA LEU A 360 -16.44 5.73 30.57
C LEU A 360 -17.05 5.20 31.88
N ASN A 361 -16.29 4.44 32.66
CA ASN A 361 -16.72 3.99 33.99
C ASN A 361 -16.96 5.17 34.93
N THR A 362 -16.05 6.16 35.00
CA THR A 362 -16.26 7.36 35.83
C THR A 362 -17.47 8.18 35.36
N TRP A 363 -17.75 8.20 34.06
CA TRP A 363 -18.96 8.85 33.53
C TRP A 363 -20.22 8.05 33.88
N GLY A 364 -20.19 6.73 33.78
CA GLY A 364 -21.27 5.84 34.23
C GLY A 364 -21.57 6.02 35.72
N GLU A 365 -20.54 6.11 36.56
CA GLU A 365 -20.69 6.41 38.00
C GLU A 365 -21.34 7.78 38.24
N LYS A 366 -20.98 8.81 37.46
CA LYS A 366 -21.63 10.13 37.54
C LYS A 366 -23.08 10.07 37.10
N LEU A 367 -23.39 9.28 36.08
CA LEU A 367 -24.75 9.12 35.58
C LEU A 367 -25.63 8.39 36.61
N HIS A 368 -25.13 7.33 37.22
CA HIS A 368 -25.81 6.65 38.33
C HIS A 368 -26.04 7.58 39.54
N LYS A 369 -25.06 8.42 39.90
CA LYS A 369 -25.25 9.42 40.96
C LYS A 369 -26.32 10.46 40.62
N VAL A 370 -26.51 10.77 39.34
CA VAL A 370 -27.58 11.68 38.88
C VAL A 370 -28.92 10.96 38.89
N GLU A 371 -28.97 9.70 38.46
CA GLU A 371 -30.15 8.84 38.50
C GLU A 371 -30.67 8.66 39.94
N GLU A 372 -29.81 8.34 40.89
CA GLU A 372 -30.15 8.23 42.33
C GLU A 372 -30.68 9.55 42.90
N ARG A 373 -30.27 10.69 42.35
CA ARG A 373 -30.68 12.02 42.82
C ARG A 373 -32.02 12.46 42.22
N ILE A 374 -32.32 12.04 40.99
CA ILE A 374 -33.56 12.38 40.27
C ILE A 374 -34.69 11.39 40.60
N ALA A 375 -34.37 10.11 40.82
CA ALA A 375 -35.35 9.08 41.16
C ALA A 375 -36.30 9.44 42.33
N PRO A 376 -35.83 10.02 43.46
CA PRO A 376 -36.73 10.43 44.54
C PRO A 376 -37.55 11.69 44.24
N GLU A 377 -37.07 12.62 43.40
CA GLU A 377 -37.80 13.86 43.07
C GLU A 377 -38.96 13.64 42.09
N VAL A 378 -38.86 12.62 41.23
CA VAL A 378 -39.95 12.25 40.30
C VAL A 378 -41.08 11.49 41.03
N LEU A 379 -40.76 10.74 42.08
CA LEU A 379 -41.76 10.01 42.89
C LEU A 379 -42.54 10.92 43.87
N VAL A 380 -42.01 12.09 44.22
CA VAL A 380 -42.67 13.05 45.14
C VAL A 380 -43.63 14.00 44.41
N ASN A 381 -43.46 14.17 43.09
CA ASN A 381 -44.29 15.05 42.25
C ASN A 381 -45.30 14.29 41.35
N GLY A 382 -45.48 12.98 41.56
CA GLY A 382 -46.40 12.12 40.80
C GLY A 382 -47.73 11.86 41.49
#